data_AF-A0A351BJR2-F1
#
_entry.id   AF-A0A351BJR2-F1
#
_cell.length_a   1.000
_cell.length_b   1.000
_cell.length_c   1.000
_cell.angle_alpha   90.00
_cell.angle_beta   90.00
_cell.angle_gamma   90.00
#
_symmetry.space_group_name_H-M   'P 1'
#
loop_
_entity.id
_entity.type
_entity.pdbx_description
1 polymer ?
#
loop_
_entity_poly.entity_id
_entity_poly.type
_entity_poly.pdbx_seq_one_letter_code
_entity_poly.pdbx_strand_id
1 'polypeptide(L)' 'MSKRRPYVRSMDGWWRKNPFFVEYMIHEGTALFVAAYAGVLLAGLFRLSQGEAAWNAWLAALTNPWYIAFHLAALLALS' A
#
# COMPACT_ATOMS: atom_id res chain seq x y z
N MET A 1 41.24 -6.43 -27.65
CA MET A 1 39.78 -6.43 -27.39
C MET A 1 39.27 -7.86 -27.46
N SER A 2 38.51 -8.32 -26.46
CA SER A 2 37.95 -9.68 -26.42
C SER A 2 36.97 -9.91 -27.57
N LYS A 3 37.12 -11.03 -28.30
CA LYS A 3 36.21 -11.44 -29.39
C LYS A 3 34.89 -12.05 -28.89
N ARG A 4 34.73 -12.25 -27.58
CA ARG A 4 33.54 -12.91 -27.02
C ARG A 4 32.35 -11.96 -27.03
N ARG A 5 31.17 -12.49 -27.40
CA ARG A 5 29.86 -11.84 -27.25
C ARG A 5 29.01 -12.68 -26.29
N PRO A 6 29.13 -12.47 -24.98
CA PRO A 6 28.33 -13.20 -24.00
C PRO A 6 26.84 -12.91 -24.21
N TYR A 7 26.02 -13.96 -24.16
CA TYR A 7 24.57 -13.82 -24.26
C TYR A 7 23.99 -13.22 -22.97
N VAL A 8 23.08 -12.26 -23.11
CA VAL A 8 22.33 -11.66 -22.00
C VAL A 8 20.87 -12.10 -22.12
N ARG A 9 20.33 -12.70 -21.07
CA ARG A 9 18.94 -13.14 -21.03
C ARG A 9 18.02 -11.98 -20.64
N SER A 10 16.87 -11.85 -21.29
CA SER A 10 15.83 -10.89 -20.89
C SER A 10 15.27 -11.21 -19.49
N MET A 11 15.06 -10.16 -18.70
CA MET A 11 14.41 -10.19 -17.37
C MET A 11 12.94 -9.78 -17.42
N ASP A 12 12.34 -9.67 -18.60
CA ASP A 12 10.96 -9.22 -18.73
C ASP A 12 9.99 -10.19 -18.03
N GLY A 13 9.14 -9.61 -17.19
CA GLY A 13 8.13 -10.34 -16.42
C GLY A 13 8.71 -11.42 -15.50
N TRP A 14 9.96 -11.27 -15.04
CA TRP A 14 10.66 -12.29 -14.23
C TRP A 14 9.83 -12.78 -13.04
N TRP A 15 9.15 -11.87 -12.34
CA TRP A 15 8.39 -12.18 -11.13
C TRP A 15 7.08 -12.93 -11.39
N ARG A 16 6.53 -12.87 -12.61
CA ARG A 16 5.28 -13.57 -12.97
C ARG A 16 5.50 -15.04 -13.32
N LYS A 17 6.75 -15.46 -13.52
CA LYS A 17 7.10 -16.80 -14.00
C LYS A 17 7.14 -17.85 -12.89
N ASN A 18 7.27 -17.43 -11.63
CA ASN A 18 7.36 -18.31 -10.48
C ASN A 18 6.34 -17.86 -9.41
N PRO A 19 5.46 -18.75 -8.92
CA PRO A 19 4.48 -18.39 -7.88
C PRO A 19 5.12 -17.79 -6.63
N PHE A 20 6.34 -18.22 -6.25
CA PHE A 20 7.07 -17.65 -5.12
C PHE A 20 7.38 -16.15 -5.31
N PHE A 21 7.75 -15.73 -6.51
CA PHE A 21 8.02 -14.31 -6.79
C PHE A 21 6.75 -13.48 -6.93
N VAL A 22 5.63 -14.09 -7.32
CA VAL A 22 4.32 -13.45 -7.30
C VAL A 22 3.90 -13.18 -5.86
N GLU A 23 3.99 -14.17 -4.98
CA GLU A 23 3.70 -14.03 -3.56
C GLU A 23 4.59 -12.98 -2.89
N TYR A 24 5.90 -13.00 -3.20
CA TYR A 24 6.83 -11.95 -2.77
C TYR A 24 6.35 -10.54 -3.19
N MET A 25 5.96 -10.37 -4.46
CA MET A 25 5.52 -9.07 -4.96
C MET A 25 4.17 -8.63 -4.37
N ILE A 26 3.28 -9.58 -4.04
CA ILE A 26 2.03 -9.30 -3.32
C ILE A 26 2.34 -8.80 -1.91
N HIS A 27 3.26 -9.46 -1.19
CA HIS A 27 3.71 -9.01 0.13
C HIS A 27 4.30 -7.61 0.08
N GLU A 28 5.18 -7.31 -0.87
CA GLU A 28 5.73 -5.95 -1.05
C GLU A 28 4.62 -4.93 -1.37
N GLY A 29 3.58 -5.34 -2.10
CA GLY A 29 2.41 -4.51 -2.37
C GLY A 29 1.65 -4.06 -1.13
N THR A 30 1.71 -4.81 -0.03
CA THR A 30 1.08 -4.44 1.26
C THR A 30 1.63 -3.11 1.82
N ALA A 31 2.88 -2.75 1.48
CA ALA A 31 3.48 -1.49 1.89
C ALA A 31 2.70 -0.26 1.44
N LEU A 32 1.98 -0.35 0.30
CA LEU A 32 1.11 0.73 -0.17
C LEU A 32 -0.09 0.94 0.76
N PHE A 33 -0.66 -0.15 1.28
CA PHE A 33 -1.74 -0.09 2.27
C PHE A 33 -1.26 0.49 3.59
N VAL A 34 -0.05 0.10 4.05
CA VAL A 34 0.59 0.70 5.23
C VAL A 34 0.74 2.20 5.08
N ALA A 35 1.32 2.65 3.96
CA ALA A 35 1.56 4.06 3.69
C ALA A 35 0.25 4.86 3.61
N ALA A 36 -0.76 4.33 2.92
CA ALA A 36 -2.07 4.96 2.82
C ALA A 36 -2.76 5.07 4.19
N TYR A 37 -2.73 4.00 4.99
CA TYR A 37 -3.32 3.98 6.32
C TYR A 37 -2.61 4.95 7.28
N ALA A 38 -1.27 5.01 7.22
CA ALA A 38 -0.51 6.02 7.94
C ALA A 38 -0.92 7.45 7.56
N GLY A 39 -1.18 7.71 6.27
CA GLY A 39 -1.73 8.99 5.81
C GLY A 39 -3.09 9.33 6.42
N VAL A 40 -4.00 8.34 6.52
CA VAL A 40 -5.30 8.52 7.18
C VAL A 40 -5.13 8.90 8.66
N LEU A 41 -4.23 8.21 9.37
CA LEU A 41 -3.94 8.50 10.78
C LEU A 41 -3.29 9.87 10.97
N LEU A 42 -2.35 10.26 10.11
CA LEU A 42 -1.72 11.58 10.16
C LEU A 42 -2.73 12.70 9.88
N ALA A 43 -3.67 12.48 8.95
CA ALA A 43 -4.78 13.39 8.73
C ALA A 43 -5.67 13.50 9.98
N GLY A 44 -5.96 12.38 10.65
CA GLY A 44 -6.68 12.37 11.93
C GLY A 44 -5.96 13.16 13.01
N LEU A 45 -4.64 12.96 13.17
CA LEU A 45 -3.81 13.70 14.11
C LEU A 45 -3.83 15.22 13.82
N PHE A 46 -3.76 15.60 12.55
CA PHE A 46 -3.86 17.00 12.14
C PHE A 46 -5.25 17.58 12.41
N ARG A 47 -6.34 16.82 12.21
CA ARG A 47 -7.70 17.27 12.53
C ARG A 47 -7.93 17.37 14.02
N LEU A 48 -7.30 16.50 14.81
CA LEU A 48 -7.34 16.55 16.27
C LEU A 48 -6.73 17.84 16.81
N SER A 49 -5.62 18.32 16.22
CA SER A 49 -4.98 19.57 16.66
C SER A 49 -5.81 20.83 16.33
N GLN A 50 -6.81 20.71 15.44
CA GLN A 50 -7.72 21.81 15.07
C GLN A 50 -8.93 21.93 16.01
N GLY A 51 -9.07 21.04 17.00
CA GLY A 51 -10.15 21.05 17.98
C GLY A 51 -11.35 20.18 17.62
N GLU A 52 -12.34 20.18 18.51
CA GLU A 52 -13.45 19.22 18.52
C GLU A 52 -14.25 19.17 17.21
N ALA A 53 -14.61 20.33 16.65
CA ALA A 53 -15.42 20.37 15.43
C ALA A 53 -14.71 19.70 14.24
N ALA A 54 -13.41 19.93 14.07
CA ALA A 54 -12.62 19.34 13.00
C ALA A 54 -12.41 17.84 13.20
N TRP A 55 -12.20 17.41 14.45
CA TRP A 55 -12.12 16.00 14.82
C TRP A 55 -13.42 15.25 14.53
N ASN A 56 -14.56 15.80 14.97
CA ASN A 56 -15.87 15.20 14.72
C ASN A 56 -16.22 15.13 13.23
N ALA A 57 -15.81 16.13 12.44
CA ALA A 57 -15.95 16.10 10.98
C ALA A 57 -15.11 15.00 10.33
N TRP A 58 -13.88 14.76 10.82
CA TRP A 58 -13.05 13.65 10.35
C TRP A 58 -13.64 12.29 10.72
N LEU A 59 -14.14 12.12 11.96
CA LEU A 59 -14.84 10.90 12.37
C LEU A 59 -16.07 10.63 11.49
N ALA A 60 -16.88 11.67 11.23
CA ALA A 60 -18.02 11.55 10.34
C ALA A 60 -17.59 11.13 8.92
N ALA A 61 -16.49 11.68 8.39
CA ALA A 61 -15.96 11.28 7.09
C ALA A 61 -15.55 9.80 7.06
N LEU A 62 -14.96 9.26 8.13
CA LEU A 62 -14.56 7.84 8.20
C LEU A 62 -15.75 6.87 8.19
N THR A 63 -16.97 7.33 8.50
CA THR A 63 -18.19 6.50 8.36
C THR A 63 -18.61 6.29 6.91
N ASN A 64 -18.00 6.99 5.95
CA ASN A 64 -18.29 6.80 4.54
C ASN A 64 -17.94 5.36 4.12
N PRO A 65 -18.82 4.67 3.36
CA PRO A 65 -18.58 3.29 2.89
C PRO A 65 -17.22 3.07 2.22
N TRP A 66 -16.67 4.08 1.55
CA TRP A 66 -15.36 3.99 0.91
C TRP A 66 -14.21 3.86 1.93
N TYR A 67 -14.26 4.61 3.03
CA TYR A 67 -13.27 4.48 4.11
C TYR A 67 -13.42 3.15 4.82
N ILE A 68 -14.65 2.70 5.09
CA ILE A 68 -14.91 1.40 5.71
C ILE A 68 -14.35 0.26 4.83
N ALA A 69 -14.64 0.29 3.52
CA ALA A 69 -14.11 -0.69 2.57
C ALA A 69 -12.57 -0.65 2.51
N PHE A 70 -11.97 0.54 2.51
CA PHE A 70 -10.52 0.69 2.58
C PHE A 70 -9.95 0.11 3.88
N HIS A 71 -10.54 0.37 5.04
CA HIS A 71 -10.09 -0.17 6.31
C HIS A 71 -10.16 -1.69 6.37
N LEU A 72 -11.21 -2.29 5.80
CA LEU A 72 -11.32 -3.76 5.66
C LEU A 72 -10.24 -4.32 4.73
N ALA A 73 -10.00 -3.67 3.59
CA ALA A 73 -8.93 -4.08 2.68
C ALA A 73 -7.54 -3.96 3.33
N ALA A 74 -7.30 -2.88 4.07
CA ALA A 74 -6.06 -2.70 4.82
C ALA A 74 -5.91 -3.74 5.93
N LEU A 75 -6.99 -4.10 6.64
CA LEU A 75 -6.95 -5.16 7.66
C LEU A 75 -6.54 -6.50 7.05
N LEU A 76 -7.17 -6.89 5.93
CA LEU A 76 -6.85 -8.15 5.23
C LEU A 76 -5.43 -8.15 4.63
N ALA A 77 -4.94 -7.00 4.18
CA ALA A 77 -3.60 -6.88 3.62
C ALA A 77 -2.49 -6.92 4.68
N LEU A 78 -2.82 -6.65 5.95
CA LEU A 78 -1.85 -6.52 7.05
C LEU A 78 -1.97 -7.63 8.11
N SER A 79 -2.97 -8.51 8.00
CA SER A 79 -3.19 -9.66 8.87
C SER A 79 -2.39 -10.89 8.42
#